data_AF-A0A8J5JCC7-F1
#
_entry.id   AF-A0A8J5JCC7-F1
#
_cell.length_a   1.000
_cell.length_b   1.000
_cell.length_c   1.000
_cell.angle_alpha   90.00
_cell.angle_beta   90.00
_cell.angle_gamma   90.00
#
_symmetry.space_group_name_H-M   'P 1'
#
loop_
_entity.id
_entity.type
_entity.pdbx_description
1 polymer ?
#
loop_
_entity_poly.entity_id
_entity_poly.type
_entity_poly.pdbx_seq_one_letter_code
_entity_poly.pdbx_strand_id
1 'polypeptide(L)'
;MVEPDAKAVVLQAARVLVFLVLNHVLASTGFIVILFGIAFSLGSLALCCLGVVVFQGLLYLAPLLARLDVALHNFVEPAENKLYGQIPHYGENGSHFARPSLAVLLYFSTAKLGVGVLSAMVVIIPFSMPIHALTSPVFRDEYFSGGWFNLWAFMVVATALLIAGFVAMPHVARLSCVTTRLLCREVFSSIYTRDYVPSASEEPLGSTKPSYGTKQPMEQV
;
A
#
# COMPACT_ATOMS: atom_id res chain seq x y z
N MET A 1 -19.59 1.84 -33.86
CA MET A 1 -18.21 2.25 -33.48
C MET A 1 -18.17 2.63 -32.00
N VAL A 2 -18.34 1.66 -31.08
CA VAL A 2 -18.40 1.87 -29.60
C VAL A 2 -17.36 0.98 -28.87
N GLU A 3 -16.42 0.40 -29.61
CA GLU A 3 -15.59 -0.71 -29.14
C GLU A 3 -14.23 -0.37 -28.46
N PRO A 4 -13.56 0.79 -28.69
CA PRO A 4 -12.28 1.06 -28.03
C PRO A 4 -12.45 1.44 -26.55
N ASP A 5 -13.53 2.12 -26.19
CA ASP A 5 -13.74 2.60 -24.81
C ASP A 5 -14.13 1.48 -23.85
N ALA A 6 -14.97 0.53 -24.28
CA ALA A 6 -15.40 -0.58 -23.43
C ALA A 6 -14.21 -1.49 -23.03
N LYS A 7 -13.31 -1.79 -23.97
CA LYS A 7 -12.11 -2.60 -23.71
C LYS A 7 -11.18 -1.91 -22.71
N ALA A 8 -11.01 -0.60 -22.81
CA ALA A 8 -10.21 0.19 -21.88
C ALA A 8 -10.79 0.19 -20.46
N VAL A 9 -12.12 0.38 -20.33
CA VAL A 9 -12.82 0.35 -19.04
C VAL A 9 -12.71 -1.02 -18.38
N VAL A 10 -12.91 -2.10 -19.13
CA VAL A 10 -12.78 -3.47 -18.62
C VAL A 10 -11.36 -3.77 -18.16
N LEU A 11 -10.35 -3.37 -18.95
CA LEU A 11 -8.94 -3.56 -18.58
C LEU A 11 -8.59 -2.78 -17.30
N GLN A 12 -9.07 -1.52 -17.18
CA GLN A 12 -8.87 -0.70 -16.00
C GLN A 12 -9.53 -1.33 -14.78
N ALA A 13 -10.77 -1.80 -14.90
CA ALA A 13 -11.47 -2.48 -13.81
C ALA A 13 -10.76 -3.78 -13.39
N ALA A 14 -10.30 -4.59 -14.34
CA ALA A 14 -9.53 -5.79 -14.06
C ALA A 14 -8.21 -5.48 -13.35
N ARG A 15 -7.52 -4.41 -13.76
CA ARG A 15 -6.29 -3.93 -13.11
C ARG A 15 -6.56 -3.49 -11.67
N VAL A 16 -7.64 -2.75 -11.42
CA VAL A 16 -8.06 -2.35 -10.07
C VAL A 16 -8.45 -3.58 -9.24
N LEU A 17 -9.14 -4.55 -9.81
CA LEU A 17 -9.50 -5.80 -9.13
C LEU A 17 -8.24 -6.56 -8.67
N VAL A 18 -7.26 -6.75 -9.57
CA VAL A 18 -5.98 -7.39 -9.24
C VAL A 18 -5.26 -6.61 -8.13
N PHE A 19 -5.24 -5.27 -8.23
CA PHE A 19 -4.69 -4.42 -7.19
C PHE A 19 -5.37 -4.65 -5.83
N LEU A 20 -6.70 -4.70 -5.79
CA LEU A 20 -7.44 -4.87 -4.53
C LEU A 20 -7.16 -6.24 -3.88
N VAL A 21 -7.04 -7.30 -4.68
CA VAL A 21 -6.70 -8.64 -4.20
C VAL A 21 -5.27 -8.64 -3.64
N LEU A 22 -4.29 -8.15 -4.40
CA LEU A 22 -2.90 -8.07 -3.95
C LEU A 22 -2.74 -7.18 -2.72
N ASN A 23 -3.50 -6.08 -2.64
CA ASN A 23 -3.51 -5.16 -1.50
C ASN A 23 -4.00 -5.86 -0.23
N HIS A 24 -5.06 -6.66 -0.33
CA HIS A 24 -5.52 -7.48 0.78
C HIS A 24 -4.48 -8.53 1.21
N VAL A 25 -3.89 -9.24 0.25
CA VAL A 25 -2.87 -10.27 0.52
C VAL A 25 -1.64 -9.66 1.20
N LEU A 26 -1.14 -8.53 0.69
CA LEU A 26 0.01 -7.83 1.28
C LEU A 26 -0.31 -7.31 2.69
N ALA A 27 -1.48 -6.68 2.87
CA ALA A 27 -1.89 -6.15 4.17
C ALA A 27 -2.08 -7.25 5.22
N SER A 28 -2.78 -8.34 4.86
CA SER A 28 -3.03 -9.46 5.77
C SER A 28 -1.75 -10.22 6.11
N THR A 29 -0.92 -10.54 5.12
CA THR A 29 0.37 -11.22 5.33
C THR A 29 1.29 -10.35 6.19
N GLY A 30 1.40 -9.06 5.88
CA GLY A 30 2.17 -8.11 6.67
C GLY A 30 1.68 -8.06 8.12
N PHE A 31 0.38 -7.88 8.34
CA PHE A 31 -0.19 -7.86 9.69
C PHE A 31 0.08 -9.14 10.48
N ILE A 32 -0.16 -10.31 9.89
CA ILE A 32 0.07 -11.61 10.53
C ILE A 32 1.53 -11.74 10.94
N VAL A 33 2.47 -11.52 10.01
CA VAL A 33 3.91 -11.64 10.29
C VAL A 33 4.34 -10.66 11.38
N ILE A 34 3.85 -9.43 11.36
CA ILE A 34 4.19 -8.40 12.35
C ILE A 34 3.61 -8.75 13.72
N LEU A 35 2.33 -9.13 13.79
CA LEU A 35 1.66 -9.44 15.06
C LEU A 35 2.31 -10.65 15.74
N PHE A 36 2.48 -11.75 15.00
CA PHE A 36 3.14 -12.94 15.52
C PHE A 36 4.61 -12.69 15.83
N GLY A 37 5.31 -11.94 14.99
CA GLY A 37 6.71 -11.60 15.23
C GLY A 37 6.89 -10.76 16.50
N ILE A 38 6.03 -9.77 16.75
CA ILE A 38 6.07 -8.96 17.98
C ILE A 38 5.74 -9.82 19.19
N ALA A 39 4.66 -10.61 19.13
CA ALA A 39 4.25 -11.49 20.23
C ALA A 39 5.37 -12.52 20.55
N PHE A 40 5.98 -13.11 19.53
CA PHE A 40 7.10 -14.03 19.69
C PHE A 40 8.36 -13.35 20.23
N SER A 41 8.64 -12.11 19.78
CA SER A 41 9.75 -11.31 20.32
C SER A 41 9.56 -11.04 21.81
N LEU A 42 8.36 -10.62 22.21
CA LEU A 42 8.01 -10.34 23.61
C LEU A 42 8.03 -11.61 24.47
N GLY A 43 7.43 -12.69 24.00
CA GLY A 43 7.42 -13.98 24.70
C GLY A 43 8.82 -14.59 24.87
N SER A 44 9.71 -14.35 23.90
CA SER A 44 11.08 -14.86 23.90
C SER A 44 12.10 -13.91 24.55
N LEU A 45 11.66 -12.80 25.16
CA LEU A 45 12.54 -11.91 25.92
C LEU A 45 13.20 -12.66 27.09
N ALA A 46 12.47 -13.60 27.71
CA ALA A 46 12.98 -14.42 28.81
C ALA A 46 14.07 -15.43 28.38
N LEU A 47 14.20 -15.73 27.09
CA LEU A 47 15.07 -16.78 26.55
C LEU A 47 16.43 -16.24 26.04
N CYS A 48 17.02 -15.24 26.72
CA CYS A 48 18.36 -14.71 26.44
C CYS A 48 18.62 -14.36 24.96
N CYS A 49 18.16 -13.17 24.54
CA CYS A 49 18.43 -12.50 23.27
C CYS A 49 17.65 -12.99 22.03
N LEU A 50 17.00 -14.15 22.06
CA LEU A 50 16.21 -14.64 20.91
C LEU A 50 15.11 -13.64 20.51
N GLY A 51 14.42 -13.04 21.48
CA GLY A 51 13.42 -12.01 21.21
C GLY A 51 13.97 -10.77 20.49
N VAL A 52 15.20 -10.36 20.79
CA VAL A 52 15.86 -9.22 20.14
C VAL A 52 16.18 -9.53 18.69
N VAL A 53 16.69 -10.74 18.41
CA VAL A 53 17.01 -11.19 17.05
C VAL A 53 15.76 -11.20 16.16
N VAL A 54 14.63 -11.71 16.68
CA VAL A 54 13.36 -11.72 15.95
C VAL A 54 12.88 -10.30 15.67
N PHE A 55 12.91 -9.43 16.67
CA PHE A 55 12.48 -8.05 16.52
C PHE A 55 13.35 -7.30 15.49
N GLN A 56 14.66 -7.52 15.51
CA GLN A 56 15.57 -6.98 14.51
C GLN A 56 15.24 -7.51 13.11
N GLY A 57 14.89 -8.80 12.99
CA GLY A 57 14.37 -9.39 11.75
C GLY A 57 13.13 -8.68 11.21
N LEU A 58 12.17 -8.30 12.08
CA LEU A 58 11.00 -7.51 11.67
C LEU A 58 11.39 -6.12 11.16
N LEU A 59 12.35 -5.47 11.79
CA LEU A 59 12.85 -4.18 11.31
C LEU A 59 13.53 -4.29 9.95
N TYR A 60 14.23 -5.40 9.67
CA TYR A 60 14.75 -5.70 8.33
C TYR A 60 13.66 -5.99 7.30
N LEU A 61 12.55 -6.60 7.71
CA LEU A 61 11.42 -6.90 6.83
C LEU A 61 10.62 -5.65 6.45
N ALA A 62 10.56 -4.64 7.33
CA ALA A 62 9.74 -3.45 7.14
C ALA A 62 10.05 -2.69 5.82
N PRO A 63 11.32 -2.38 5.46
CA PRO A 63 11.64 -1.79 4.15
C PRO A 63 11.17 -2.62 2.96
N LEU A 64 11.18 -3.95 3.06
CA LEU A 64 10.72 -4.84 2.00
C LEU A 64 9.20 -4.75 1.82
N LEU A 65 8.45 -4.74 2.92
CA LEU A 65 7.00 -4.50 2.90
C LEU A 65 6.65 -3.15 2.27
N ALA A 66 7.38 -2.09 2.64
CA ALA A 66 7.19 -0.76 2.04
C ALA A 66 7.50 -0.73 0.53
N ARG A 67 8.55 -1.42 0.08
CA ARG A 67 8.88 -1.53 -1.36
C ARG A 67 7.79 -2.26 -2.14
N LEU A 68 7.27 -3.38 -1.59
CA LEU A 68 6.15 -4.10 -2.20
C LEU A 68 4.90 -3.22 -2.28
N ASP A 69 4.66 -2.41 -1.25
CA ASP A 69 3.51 -1.53 -1.23
C ASP A 69 3.61 -0.39 -2.24
N VAL A 70 4.79 0.21 -2.38
CA VAL A 70 5.08 1.20 -3.42
C VAL A 70 4.95 0.59 -4.82
N ALA A 71 5.43 -0.64 -5.02
CA ALA A 71 5.27 -1.35 -6.29
C ALA A 71 3.78 -1.58 -6.62
N LEU A 72 2.98 -1.93 -5.62
CA LEU A 72 1.55 -2.11 -5.76
C LEU A 72 0.81 -0.79 -6.04
N HIS A 73 1.17 0.30 -5.36
CA HIS A 73 0.69 1.66 -5.67
C HIS A 73 0.99 2.04 -7.13
N ASN A 74 2.25 1.86 -7.57
CA ASN A 74 2.68 2.15 -8.93
C ASN A 74 2.02 1.23 -9.99
N PHE A 75 1.50 0.08 -9.57
CA PHE A 75 0.77 -0.84 -10.45
C PHE A 75 -0.60 -0.30 -10.82
N VAL A 76 -1.31 0.47 -10.00
CA VAL A 76 -2.65 0.99 -10.35
C VAL A 76 -2.63 2.46 -10.78
N GLU A 77 -1.67 3.22 -10.27
CA GLU A 77 -1.64 4.67 -10.41
C GLU A 77 -1.12 5.13 -11.80
N PRO A 78 -1.65 6.23 -12.38
CA PRO A 78 -1.14 6.82 -13.62
C PRO A 78 0.31 7.32 -13.48
N ALA A 79 0.99 7.50 -14.63
CA ALA A 79 2.42 7.80 -14.69
C ALA A 79 2.86 9.06 -13.92
N GLU A 80 1.97 10.04 -13.80
CA GLU A 80 2.16 11.32 -13.09
C GLU A 80 2.29 11.11 -11.57
N ASN A 81 1.48 10.21 -11.02
CA ASN A 81 1.35 9.96 -9.58
C ASN A 81 2.18 8.76 -9.10
N LYS A 82 3.02 8.20 -9.96
CA LYS A 82 3.96 7.14 -9.58
C LYS A 82 4.98 7.67 -8.59
N LEU A 83 5.29 6.84 -7.60
CA LEU A 83 6.31 7.08 -6.60
C LEU A 83 7.65 6.54 -7.11
N TYR A 84 8.66 7.39 -7.09
CA TYR A 84 10.04 7.08 -7.47
C TYR A 84 10.97 7.35 -6.29
N GLY A 85 12.11 6.67 -6.26
CA GLY A 85 13.11 6.82 -5.21
C GLY A 85 13.55 5.48 -4.63
N GLN A 86 14.51 5.55 -3.70
CA GLN A 86 15.07 4.38 -3.04
C GLN A 86 14.66 4.37 -1.57
N ILE A 87 14.04 3.28 -1.14
CA ILE A 87 13.81 2.99 0.27
C ILE A 87 15.13 2.43 0.83
N PRO A 88 15.81 3.13 1.76
CA PRO A 88 17.10 2.66 2.29
C PRO A 88 16.94 1.33 3.03
N HIS A 89 17.98 0.51 3.03
CA HIS A 89 17.97 -0.72 3.82
C HIS A 89 18.09 -0.39 5.31
N TYR A 90 17.49 -1.24 6.14
CA TYR A 90 17.65 -1.11 7.59
C TYR A 90 19.14 -1.28 7.96
N GLY A 91 19.70 -0.28 8.64
CA GLY A 91 21.10 -0.27 9.08
C GLY A 91 22.12 0.39 8.13
N GLU A 92 21.71 0.85 6.94
CA GLU A 92 22.62 1.39 5.91
C GLU A 92 23.26 2.75 6.30
N ASN A 93 22.61 3.54 7.18
CA ASN A 93 23.01 4.93 7.48
C ASN A 93 23.21 5.25 8.98
N GLY A 94 23.53 4.27 9.83
CA GLY A 94 23.74 4.51 11.27
C GLY A 94 22.47 4.78 12.09
N SER A 95 22.64 4.88 13.40
CA SER A 95 21.70 4.72 14.54
C SER A 95 20.31 5.40 14.53
N HIS A 96 19.90 6.12 13.48
CA HIS A 96 18.66 6.91 13.44
C HIS A 96 17.48 6.26 12.68
N PHE A 97 17.64 5.06 12.09
CA PHE A 97 16.63 4.46 11.20
C PHE A 97 15.67 3.41 11.80
N ALA A 98 15.68 3.20 13.12
CA ALA A 98 14.63 2.40 13.78
C ALA A 98 13.24 3.04 13.61
N ARG A 99 13.17 4.38 13.54
CA ARG A 99 11.91 5.14 13.41
C ARG A 99 11.16 4.83 12.12
N PRO A 100 11.77 4.91 10.91
CA PRO A 100 11.08 4.54 9.68
C PRO A 100 10.59 3.10 9.64
N SER A 101 11.40 2.16 10.11
CA SER A 101 11.01 0.74 10.11
C SER A 101 9.85 0.49 11.08
N LEU A 102 9.89 1.08 12.28
CA LEU A 102 8.77 1.05 13.22
C LEU A 102 7.51 1.70 12.65
N ALA A 103 7.63 2.85 11.99
CA ALA A 103 6.50 3.52 11.35
C ALA A 103 5.85 2.64 10.29
N VAL A 104 6.64 1.92 9.49
CA VAL A 104 6.13 0.95 8.52
C VAL A 104 5.46 -0.24 9.21
N LEU A 105 6.04 -0.78 10.29
CA LEU A 105 5.40 -1.87 11.05
C LEU A 105 4.05 -1.43 11.63
N LEU A 106 3.97 -0.22 12.20
CA LEU A 106 2.73 0.37 12.70
C LEU A 106 1.73 0.62 11.58
N TYR A 107 2.18 1.10 10.44
CA TYR A 107 1.34 1.32 9.27
C TYR A 107 0.71 0.02 8.78
N PHE A 108 1.51 -1.04 8.64
CA PHE A 108 1.03 -2.35 8.21
C PHE A 108 0.07 -2.98 9.21
N SER A 109 0.29 -2.74 10.51
CA SER A 109 -0.58 -3.29 11.55
C SER A 109 -1.89 -2.52 11.77
N THR A 110 -1.98 -1.28 11.29
CA THR A 110 -3.15 -0.41 11.51
C THR A 110 -3.80 0.02 10.19
N ALA A 111 -3.31 1.10 9.59
CA ALA A 111 -3.90 1.74 8.43
C ALA A 111 -3.95 0.79 7.23
N LYS A 112 -2.84 0.09 6.91
CA LYS A 112 -2.81 -0.83 5.77
C LYS A 112 -3.77 -1.99 5.96
N LEU A 113 -3.82 -2.57 7.17
CA LEU A 113 -4.77 -3.63 7.47
C LEU A 113 -6.21 -3.16 7.23
N GLY A 114 -6.59 -1.99 7.75
CA GLY A 114 -7.92 -1.42 7.55
C GLY A 114 -8.27 -1.27 6.07
N VAL A 115 -7.37 -0.69 5.27
CA VAL A 115 -7.58 -0.56 3.83
C VAL A 115 -7.58 -1.92 3.11
N GLY A 116 -6.74 -2.86 3.56
CA GLY A 116 -6.71 -4.23 3.06
C GLY A 116 -7.99 -5.02 3.34
N VAL A 117 -8.63 -4.81 4.49
CA VAL A 117 -9.94 -5.41 4.80
C VAL A 117 -11.01 -4.78 3.93
N LEU A 118 -11.04 -3.45 3.77
CA LEU A 118 -11.97 -2.78 2.85
C LEU A 118 -11.80 -3.30 1.40
N SER A 119 -10.56 -3.53 1.00
CA SER A 119 -10.19 -4.13 -0.29
C SER A 119 -10.84 -5.50 -0.49
N ALA A 120 -10.74 -6.38 0.52
CA ALA A 120 -11.41 -7.68 0.49
C ALA A 120 -12.93 -7.58 0.54
N MET A 121 -13.49 -6.69 1.35
CA MET A 121 -14.95 -6.51 1.45
C MET A 121 -15.57 -6.12 0.11
N VAL A 122 -14.96 -5.17 -0.61
CA VAL A 122 -15.44 -4.74 -1.92
C VAL A 122 -15.31 -5.83 -2.99
N VAL A 123 -14.40 -6.79 -2.83
CA VAL A 123 -14.26 -7.92 -3.77
C VAL A 123 -15.13 -9.10 -3.36
N ILE A 124 -15.29 -9.41 -2.08
CA ILE A 124 -16.00 -10.61 -1.62
C ILE A 124 -17.51 -10.37 -1.60
N ILE A 125 -17.98 -9.23 -1.05
CA ILE A 125 -19.42 -8.98 -0.87
C ILE A 125 -20.20 -9.09 -2.19
N PRO A 126 -19.78 -8.46 -3.30
CA PRO A 126 -20.53 -8.49 -4.54
C PRO A 126 -20.60 -9.88 -5.19
N PHE A 127 -19.54 -10.68 -5.01
CA PHE A 127 -19.42 -11.99 -5.64
C PHE A 127 -19.89 -13.13 -4.74
N SER A 128 -20.05 -12.91 -3.43
CA SER A 128 -20.45 -13.92 -2.45
C SER A 128 -21.77 -14.62 -2.81
N MET A 129 -22.82 -13.85 -3.11
CA MET A 129 -24.15 -14.35 -3.45
C MET A 129 -24.17 -15.14 -4.77
N PRO A 130 -23.64 -14.62 -5.90
CA PRO A 130 -23.52 -15.39 -7.14
C PRO A 130 -22.72 -16.69 -6.97
N ILE A 131 -21.58 -16.64 -6.27
CA ILE A 131 -20.74 -17.83 -6.03
C ILE A 131 -21.51 -18.86 -5.20
N HIS A 132 -22.21 -18.44 -4.16
CA HIS A 132 -23.00 -19.34 -3.33
C HIS A 132 -24.13 -20.01 -4.13
N ALA A 133 -24.83 -19.24 -4.98
CA ALA A 133 -25.86 -19.78 -5.86
C ALA A 133 -25.31 -20.78 -6.90
N LEU A 134 -24.08 -20.59 -7.37
CA LEU A 134 -23.43 -21.51 -8.31
C LEU A 134 -22.92 -22.79 -7.64
N THR A 135 -22.48 -22.69 -6.39
CA THR A 135 -21.79 -23.78 -5.67
C THR A 135 -22.71 -24.65 -4.82
N SER A 136 -23.84 -24.11 -4.34
CA SER A 136 -24.77 -24.83 -3.45
C SER A 136 -26.03 -25.28 -4.19
N PRO A 137 -26.20 -26.59 -4.46
CA PRO A 137 -27.45 -27.10 -5.05
C PRO A 137 -28.63 -26.94 -4.08
N VAL A 138 -28.40 -27.08 -2.77
CA VAL A 138 -29.43 -26.90 -1.74
C VAL A 138 -29.98 -25.48 -1.76
N PHE A 139 -29.11 -24.47 -1.88
CA PHE A 139 -29.53 -23.07 -1.98
C PHE A 139 -30.40 -22.84 -3.23
N ARG A 140 -30.03 -23.43 -4.37
CA ARG A 140 -30.79 -23.31 -5.62
C ARG A 140 -32.16 -23.94 -5.48
N ASP A 141 -32.25 -25.12 -4.88
CA ASP A 141 -33.52 -25.79 -4.67
C ASP A 141 -34.39 -24.99 -3.71
N GLU A 142 -33.86 -24.47 -2.61
CA GLU A 142 -34.64 -23.71 -1.63
C GLU A 142 -35.11 -22.35 -2.17
N TYR A 143 -34.22 -21.58 -2.81
CA TYR A 143 -34.54 -20.21 -3.27
C TYR A 143 -35.15 -20.16 -4.66
N PHE A 144 -34.87 -21.10 -5.57
CA PHE A 144 -35.38 -21.06 -6.94
C PHE A 144 -36.56 -22.00 -7.20
N SER A 145 -36.81 -23.02 -6.35
CA SER A 145 -38.04 -23.84 -6.47
C SER A 145 -39.29 -23.14 -5.92
N GLY A 146 -39.13 -22.21 -4.98
CA GLY A 146 -40.22 -21.46 -4.32
C GLY A 146 -40.96 -20.44 -5.21
N GLY A 147 -40.64 -20.36 -6.50
CA GLY A 147 -41.33 -19.52 -7.49
C GLY A 147 -40.52 -18.32 -8.00
N TRP A 148 -41.03 -17.71 -9.07
CA TRP A 148 -40.37 -16.63 -9.82
C TRP A 148 -39.99 -15.38 -9.00
N PHE A 149 -40.69 -15.11 -7.91
CA PHE A 149 -40.46 -13.93 -7.07
C PHE A 149 -39.12 -13.98 -6.33
N ASN A 150 -38.76 -15.15 -5.78
CA ASN A 150 -37.50 -15.33 -5.06
C ASN A 150 -36.30 -15.24 -6.01
N LEU A 151 -36.44 -15.78 -7.21
CA LEU A 151 -35.43 -15.66 -8.27
C LEU A 151 -35.26 -14.20 -8.69
N TRP A 152 -36.36 -13.46 -8.90
CA TRP A 152 -36.30 -12.03 -9.22
C TRP A 152 -35.64 -11.21 -8.10
N ALA A 153 -36.04 -11.42 -6.85
CA ALA A 153 -35.45 -10.76 -5.69
C ALA A 153 -33.95 -11.05 -5.57
N PHE A 154 -33.54 -12.31 -5.75
CA PHE A 154 -32.12 -12.69 -5.79
C PHE A 154 -31.36 -11.94 -6.89
N MET A 155 -31.89 -11.92 -8.12
CA MET A 155 -31.24 -11.24 -9.24
C MET A 155 -31.11 -9.74 -9.00
N VAL A 156 -32.14 -9.09 -8.44
CA VAL A 156 -32.10 -7.66 -8.10
C VAL A 156 -31.04 -7.38 -7.03
N VAL A 157 -31.02 -8.15 -5.94
CA VAL A 157 -30.05 -7.96 -4.85
C VAL A 157 -28.63 -8.24 -5.33
N ALA A 158 -28.39 -9.34 -6.04
CA ALA A 158 -27.08 -9.69 -6.58
C ALA A 158 -26.57 -8.62 -7.56
N THR A 159 -27.44 -8.13 -8.43
CA THR A 159 -27.08 -7.06 -9.38
C THR A 159 -26.79 -5.75 -8.66
N ALA A 160 -27.59 -5.38 -7.65
CA ALA A 160 -27.36 -4.18 -6.85
C ALA A 160 -26.01 -4.25 -6.10
N LEU A 161 -25.67 -5.41 -5.52
CA LEU A 161 -24.38 -5.62 -4.86
C LEU A 161 -23.21 -5.57 -5.85
N LEU A 162 -23.35 -6.14 -7.05
CA LEU A 162 -22.36 -6.05 -8.12
C LEU A 162 -22.10 -4.61 -8.56
N ILE A 163 -23.17 -3.84 -8.78
CA ILE A 163 -23.06 -2.42 -9.14
C ILE A 163 -22.39 -1.63 -8.01
N ALA A 164 -22.85 -1.82 -6.77
CA ALA A 164 -22.27 -1.14 -5.60
C ALA A 164 -20.78 -1.48 -5.42
N GLY A 165 -20.40 -2.74 -5.59
CA GLY A 165 -19.01 -3.19 -5.58
C GLY A 165 -18.18 -2.51 -6.66
N PHE A 166 -18.65 -2.53 -7.91
CA PHE A 166 -17.95 -1.92 -9.03
C PHE A 166 -17.74 -0.41 -8.85
N VAL A 167 -18.74 0.29 -8.31
CA VAL A 167 -18.63 1.72 -7.97
C VAL A 167 -17.65 1.93 -6.82
N ALA A 168 -17.63 1.06 -5.80
CA ALA A 168 -16.75 1.19 -4.63
C ALA A 168 -15.27 0.86 -4.92
N MET A 169 -14.97 -0.05 -5.86
CA MET A 169 -13.61 -0.48 -6.22
C MET A 169 -12.61 0.68 -6.42
N PRO A 170 -12.88 1.68 -7.30
CA PRO A 170 -11.93 2.78 -7.51
C PRO A 170 -11.74 3.66 -6.27
N HIS A 171 -12.77 3.80 -5.42
CA HIS A 171 -12.68 4.60 -4.19
C HIS A 171 -11.76 3.92 -3.16
N VAL A 172 -11.89 2.60 -2.97
CA VAL A 172 -11.01 1.85 -2.07
C VAL A 172 -9.59 1.79 -2.60
N ALA A 173 -9.42 1.62 -3.92
CA ALA A 173 -8.10 1.67 -4.54
C ALA A 173 -7.43 3.03 -4.29
N ARG A 174 -8.16 4.13 -4.50
CA ARG A 174 -7.67 5.49 -4.22
C ARG A 174 -7.31 5.68 -2.75
N LEU A 175 -8.11 5.17 -1.83
CA LEU A 175 -7.81 5.21 -0.39
C LEU A 175 -6.47 4.51 -0.07
N SER A 176 -6.22 3.35 -0.69
CA SER A 176 -4.93 2.64 -0.55
C SER A 176 -3.76 3.44 -1.13
N CYS A 177 -3.94 4.04 -2.32
CA CYS A 177 -2.93 4.90 -2.93
C CYS A 177 -2.60 6.13 -2.06
N VAL A 178 -3.63 6.79 -1.51
CA VAL A 178 -3.46 7.97 -0.65
C VAL A 178 -2.73 7.60 0.63
N THR A 179 -3.13 6.51 1.30
CA THR A 179 -2.46 6.05 2.53
C THR A 179 -1.01 5.67 2.29
N THR A 180 -0.71 5.00 1.17
CA THR A 180 0.67 4.66 0.76
C THR A 180 1.50 5.92 0.49
N ARG A 181 0.92 6.91 -0.20
CA ARG A 181 1.58 8.20 -0.50
C ARG A 181 1.87 9.00 0.77
N LEU A 182 0.92 9.04 1.72
CA LEU A 182 1.10 9.71 3.01
C LEU A 182 2.21 9.06 3.83
N LEU A 183 2.23 7.74 3.92
CA LEU A 183 3.32 7.01 4.57
C LEU A 183 4.66 7.36 3.93
N CYS A 184 4.75 7.28 2.59
CA CYS A 184 5.99 7.53 1.88
C CYS A 184 6.51 8.95 2.12
N ARG A 185 5.62 9.95 2.07
CA ARG A 185 5.98 11.34 2.31
C ARG A 185 6.46 11.61 3.74
N GLU A 186 5.83 10.99 4.74
CA GLU A 186 6.15 11.22 6.15
C GLU A 186 7.41 10.45 6.59
N VAL A 187 7.60 9.24 6.05
CA VAL A 187 8.62 8.29 6.52
C VAL A 187 9.88 8.30 5.65
N PHE A 188 9.75 8.56 4.34
CA PHE A 188 10.85 8.46 3.39
C PHE A 188 11.01 9.76 2.60
N SER A 189 11.92 10.63 3.05
CA SER A 189 12.26 11.88 2.36
C SER A 189 12.86 11.68 0.96
N SER A 190 13.38 10.48 0.67
CA SER A 190 13.95 10.11 -0.64
C SER A 190 12.93 9.70 -1.69
N ILE A 191 11.66 9.50 -1.31
CA ILE A 191 10.58 9.14 -2.25
C ILE A 191 9.90 10.41 -2.74
N TYR A 192 9.81 10.55 -4.06
CA TYR A 192 9.17 11.69 -4.72
C TYR A 192 8.23 11.25 -5.84
N THR A 193 7.23 12.08 -6.12
CA THR A 193 6.39 11.98 -7.32
C THR A 193 7.05 12.75 -8.46
N ARG A 194 6.72 12.44 -9.72
CA ARG A 194 7.34 13.07 -10.90
C ARG A 194 7.28 14.61 -10.90
N ASP A 195 6.23 15.19 -10.33
CA ASP A 195 6.05 16.65 -10.24
C ASP A 195 6.85 17.30 -9.08
N TYR A 196 7.41 16.48 -8.20
CA TYR A 196 8.27 16.91 -7.11
C TYR A 196 9.71 16.60 -7.48
N VAL A 197 10.35 17.46 -8.27
CA VAL A 197 11.81 17.48 -8.37
C VAL A 197 12.31 18.21 -7.13
N PRO A 198 13.03 17.56 -6.19
CA PRO A 198 13.70 18.27 -5.13
C PRO A 198 14.72 19.19 -5.80
N SER A 199 14.52 20.50 -5.67
CA SER A 199 15.55 21.49 -5.97
C SER A 199 16.81 21.05 -5.23
N ALA A 200 17.87 20.73 -5.98
CA ALA A 200 19.11 20.26 -5.41
C ALA A 200 19.62 21.24 -4.33
N SER A 201 20.10 20.67 -3.21
CA SER A 201 21.03 21.28 -2.24
C SER A 201 20.42 22.29 -1.24
N GLU A 202 19.80 21.80 -0.17
CA GLU A 202 19.99 22.43 1.14
C GLU A 202 21.21 21.77 1.80
N GLU A 203 22.41 22.25 1.42
CA GLU A 203 23.58 22.09 2.26
C GLU A 203 23.33 22.78 3.61
N PRO A 204 23.80 22.24 4.75
CA PRO A 204 23.63 22.90 6.04
C PRO A 204 24.44 24.19 6.04
N LEU A 205 23.75 25.33 6.07
CA LEU A 205 24.35 26.65 6.23
C LEU A 205 24.89 26.79 7.66
N GLY A 206 26.06 26.20 7.89
CA GLY A 206 26.82 26.31 9.11
C GLY A 206 28.27 26.63 8.77
N SER A 207 28.72 27.80 9.24
CA SER A 207 30.11 28.18 9.41
C SER A 207 30.77 29.02 8.29
N THR A 208 30.70 30.34 8.52
CA THR A 208 31.85 31.25 8.52
C THR A 208 32.16 32.03 7.23
N LYS A 209 31.68 33.29 7.19
CA LYS A 209 32.42 34.42 6.60
C LYS A 209 33.56 34.82 7.55
N PRO A 210 34.73 35.20 7.02
CA PRO A 210 35.09 36.63 6.91
C PRO A 210 35.71 36.93 5.51
N SER A 211 35.40 38.04 4.83
CA SER A 211 35.84 39.44 5.02
C SER A 211 37.34 39.72 4.73
N TYR A 212 37.55 40.60 3.74
CA TYR A 212 38.75 41.37 3.29
C TYR A 212 39.84 40.74 2.41
N GLY A 213 40.20 41.47 1.33
CA GLY A 213 41.47 41.29 0.60
C GLY A 213 41.51 41.88 -0.82
N THR A 214 41.91 43.14 -0.93
CA THR A 214 42.19 43.95 -2.12
C THR A 214 43.10 43.26 -3.15
N LYS A 215 42.77 43.33 -4.46
CA LYS A 215 43.70 42.93 -5.53
C LYS A 215 44.63 44.10 -5.88
N GLN A 216 45.91 44.01 -5.54
CA GLN A 216 46.99 44.69 -6.26
C GLN A 216 47.56 43.72 -7.30
N PRO A 217 47.76 44.13 -8.56
CA PRO A 217 48.60 43.38 -9.49
C PRO A 217 50.08 43.75 -9.26
N MET A 218 50.89 42.71 -9.04
CA MET A 218 52.35 42.79 -9.01
C MET A 218 52.84 42.68 -10.46
N GLU A 219 53.35 43.78 -11.02
CA GLU A 219 54.13 43.77 -12.26
C GLU A 219 55.62 43.75 -11.89
N GLN A 220 56.35 42.82 -12.51
CA GLN A 220 57.80 42.68 -12.41
C GLN A 220 58.49 43.80 -13.20
N VAL A 221 59.47 44.47 -12.58
CA VAL A 221 60.87 44.75 -13.00
C VAL A 221 61.48 45.75 -12.03
#